data_AF-A0A926X676-F1
#
_entry.id   AF-A0A926X676-F1
#
_cell.length_a   1.000
_cell.length_b   1.000
_cell.length_c   1.000
_cell.angle_alpha   90.00
_cell.angle_beta   90.00
_cell.angle_gamma   90.00
#
_symmetry.space_group_name_H-M   'P 1'
#
loop_
_entity.id
_entity.type
_entity.pdbx_description
1 polymer ?
#
loop_
_entity_poly.entity_id
_entity_poly.type
_entity_poly.pdbx_seq_one_letter_code
_entity_poly.pdbx_strand_id
1 'polypeptide(L)'
;MLGYTADAIHEMSAVGLDNLIHPDGLNLVSDHYQRFATLRSNDVMMTNYRMKRADGAWCWLHSQETPLLAAIDGFPLQILGSVRLLPHLLACSPED
;
A
#
# COMPACT_ATOMS: atom_id res chain seq x y z
N MET A 1 3.27 -12.30 5.28
CA MET A 1 3.58 -11.11 6.10
C MET A 1 2.35 -10.54 6.81
N LEU A 2 1.16 -10.53 6.19
CA LEU A 2 -0.08 -9.97 6.80
C LEU A 2 -1.11 -11.00 7.30
N GLY A 3 -0.84 -12.30 7.10
CA GLY A 3 -1.73 -13.38 7.52
C GLY A 3 -2.85 -13.71 6.53
N TYR A 4 -3.01 -12.94 5.44
CA TYR A 4 -3.96 -13.25 4.38
C TYR A 4 -3.47 -14.40 3.49
N THR A 5 -4.40 -15.29 3.13
CA THR A 5 -4.19 -16.30 2.09
C THR A 5 -4.31 -15.66 0.71
N ALA A 6 -3.72 -16.28 -0.32
CA ALA A 6 -3.84 -15.79 -1.70
C ALA A 6 -5.31 -15.70 -2.16
N ASP A 7 -6.13 -16.66 -1.74
CA ASP A 7 -7.56 -16.71 -2.01
C ASP A 7 -8.30 -15.53 -1.35
N ALA A 8 -8.02 -15.26 -0.07
CA ALA A 8 -8.56 -14.09 0.63
C ALA A 8 -8.15 -12.78 -0.05
N ILE A 9 -6.90 -12.67 -0.51
CA ILE A 9 -6.44 -11.47 -1.26
C ILE A 9 -7.19 -11.34 -2.60
N HIS A 10 -7.48 -12.45 -3.28
CA HIS A 10 -8.21 -12.44 -4.54
C HIS A 10 -9.64 -11.96 -4.34
N GLU A 11 -10.33 -12.46 -3.31
CA GLU A 11 -11.68 -12.00 -2.92
C GLU A 11 -11.67 -10.52 -2.48
N MET A 12 -10.62 -10.10 -1.76
CA MET A 12 -10.44 -8.72 -1.32
C MET A 12 -10.19 -7.72 -2.47
N SER A 13 -9.66 -8.17 -3.60
CA SER A 13 -9.47 -7.31 -4.77
C SER A 13 -10.78 -6.68 -5.28
N ALA A 14 -11.92 -7.33 -4.99
CA ALA A 14 -13.25 -6.81 -5.28
C ALA A 14 -13.76 -5.81 -4.21
N VAL A 15 -13.21 -5.83 -2.99
CA VAL A 15 -13.62 -5.02 -1.84
C VAL A 15 -12.74 -3.76 -1.66
N GLY A 16 -11.60 -3.71 -2.35
CA GLY A 16 -10.71 -2.54 -2.38
C GLY A 16 -9.68 -2.55 -1.24
N LEU A 17 -8.45 -2.13 -1.56
CA LEU A 17 -7.35 -2.03 -0.58
C LEU A 17 -7.63 -0.96 0.48
N ASP A 18 -8.49 0.02 0.18
CA ASP A 18 -8.91 1.11 1.05
C ASP A 18 -9.49 0.60 2.37
N ASN A 19 -10.29 -0.47 2.37
CA ASN A 19 -10.86 -1.06 3.58
C ASN A 19 -9.83 -1.71 4.52
N LEU A 20 -8.61 -1.92 4.03
CA LEU A 20 -7.51 -2.49 4.82
C LEU A 20 -6.52 -1.42 5.29
N ILE A 21 -6.57 -0.22 4.72
CA ILE A 21 -5.74 0.90 5.14
C ILE A 21 -6.43 1.59 6.32
N HIS A 22 -5.65 1.94 7.34
CA HIS A 22 -6.17 2.70 8.47
C HIS A 22 -6.80 4.02 7.98
N PRO A 23 -7.95 4.46 8.51
CA PRO A 23 -8.65 5.66 8.04
C PRO A 23 -7.74 6.90 7.97
N ASP A 24 -6.93 7.15 9.01
CA ASP A 24 -5.94 8.25 9.01
C ASP A 24 -4.92 8.21 7.88
N GLY A 25 -4.64 7.01 7.34
CA GLY A 25 -3.68 6.78 6.26
C GLY A 25 -4.30 6.82 4.87
N LEU A 26 -5.63 6.88 4.73
CA LEU A 26 -6.30 6.82 3.42
C LEU A 26 -5.87 7.97 2.52
N ASN A 27 -5.85 9.20 3.04
CA ASN A 27 -5.42 10.38 2.27
C ASN A 27 -3.95 10.25 1.86
N LEU A 28 -3.08 9.82 2.78
CA LEU A 28 -1.65 9.62 2.49
C LEU A 28 -1.44 8.60 1.36
N VAL A 29 -2.17 7.49 1.39
CA VAL A 29 -2.07 6.45 0.36
C VAL A 29 -2.69 6.92 -0.96
N SER A 30 -3.80 7.64 -0.92
CA SER A 30 -4.42 8.21 -2.12
C SER A 30 -3.48 9.20 -2.82
N ASP A 31 -2.92 10.15 -2.07
CA ASP A 31 -1.95 11.13 -2.57
C ASP A 31 -0.70 10.43 -3.13
N HIS A 32 -0.24 9.37 -2.44
CA HIS A 32 0.87 8.54 -2.92
C HIS A 32 0.56 7.96 -4.30
N TYR A 33 -0.60 7.32 -4.49
CA TYR A 33 -0.98 6.78 -5.80
C TYR A 33 -1.21 7.86 -6.87
N GLN A 34 -1.76 9.03 -6.51
CA GLN A 34 -1.93 10.13 -7.46
C GLN A 34 -0.59 10.64 -8.02
N ARG A 35 0.50 10.58 -7.23
CA ARG A 35 1.83 11.03 -7.67
C ARG A 35 2.37 10.22 -8.84
N PHE A 36 1.94 8.97 -9.04
CA PHE A 36 2.36 8.15 -10.18
C PHE A 36 2.09 8.83 -11.53
N ALA A 37 1.09 9.71 -11.62
CA ALA A 37 0.80 10.46 -12.84
C ALA A 37 1.91 11.40 -13.28
N THR A 38 2.78 11.77 -12.35
CA THR A 38 3.87 12.73 -12.58
C THR A 38 5.25 12.07 -12.61
N LEU A 39 5.33 10.77 -12.31
CA LEU A 39 6.59 10.02 -12.24
C LEU A 39 7.00 9.50 -13.61
N ARG A 40 8.32 9.47 -13.83
CA ARG A 40 8.94 8.83 -14.98
C ARG A 40 9.27 7.38 -14.66
N SER A 41 9.43 6.57 -15.71
CA SER A 41 9.97 5.22 -15.55
C SER A 41 11.26 5.25 -14.74
N ASN A 42 11.38 4.30 -13.81
CA ASN A 42 12.47 4.15 -12.84
C ASN A 42 12.53 5.16 -11.70
N ASP A 43 11.60 6.12 -11.60
CA ASP A 43 11.48 6.92 -10.39
C ASP A 43 11.03 6.05 -9.22
N VAL A 44 11.61 6.27 -8.04
CA VAL A 44 11.26 5.51 -6.83
C VAL A 44 10.47 6.41 -5.91
N MET A 45 9.29 5.94 -5.49
CA MET A 45 8.51 6.57 -4.43
C MET A 45 8.37 5.62 -3.26
N MET A 46 8.21 6.20 -2.07
CA MET A 46 8.07 5.45 -0.82
C MET A 46 7.02 6.10 0.06
N THR A 47 6.31 5.28 0.81
CA THR A 47 5.36 5.72 1.83
C THR A 47 5.32 4.75 2.99
N ASN A 48 4.95 5.25 4.17
CA ASN A 48 4.65 4.42 5.33
C ASN A 48 3.18 4.57 5.67
N TYR A 49 2.44 3.47 5.78
CA TYR A 49 1.04 3.48 6.17
C TYR A 49 0.71 2.31 7.09
N ARG A 50 -0.42 2.44 7.79
CA ARG A 50 -0.97 1.37 8.63
C ARG A 50 -1.95 0.53 7.83
N MET A 51 -1.80 -0.78 7.91
CA MET A 51 -2.72 -1.74 7.29
C MET A 51 -3.21 -2.76 8.31
N LYS A 52 -4.48 -3.17 8.17
CA LYS A 52 -5.10 -4.21 8.97
C LYS A 52 -4.53 -5.56 8.58
N ARG A 53 -4.16 -6.35 9.57
CA ARG A 53 -3.77 -7.75 9.43
C ARG A 53 -5.00 -8.65 9.46
N ALA A 54 -4.83 -9.90 9.05
CA ALA A 54 -5.89 -10.91 9.09
C ALA A 54 -6.41 -11.19 10.52
N ASP A 55 -5.57 -11.00 11.54
CA ASP A 55 -5.94 -11.11 12.96
C ASP A 55 -6.62 -9.85 13.51
N GLY A 56 -6.81 -8.82 12.68
CA GLY A 56 -7.47 -7.57 13.04
C GLY A 56 -6.54 -6.49 13.59
N ALA A 57 -5.28 -6.79 13.89
CA ALA A 57 -4.33 -5.81 14.40
C ALA A 57 -3.82 -4.87 13.30
N TRP A 58 -3.55 -3.62 13.68
CA TRP A 58 -2.91 -2.64 12.79
C TRP A 58 -1.40 -2.83 12.77
N CYS A 59 -0.77 -2.73 11.60
CA CYS A 59 0.68 -2.78 11.49
C CYS A 59 1.24 -1.75 10.51
N TRP A 60 2.44 -1.24 10.78
CA TRP A 60 3.15 -0.33 9.90
C TRP A 60 3.79 -1.07 8.73
N LEU A 61 3.51 -0.60 7.52
CA LEU A 61 4.11 -1.06 6.29
C LEU A 61 4.90 0.07 5.66
N HIS A 62 6.10 -0.26 5.20
CA HIS A 62 6.88 0.55 4.28
C HIS A 62 6.64 0.02 2.87
N SER A 63 6.06 0.86 2.02
CA SER A 63 5.86 0.55 0.61
C SER A 63 6.84 1.34 -0.22
N GLN A 64 7.47 0.66 -1.16
CA GLN A 64 8.33 1.26 -2.16
C GLN A 64 7.84 0.81 -3.53
N GLU A 65 7.65 1.77 -4.42
CA GLU A 65 7.13 1.51 -5.75
C GLU A 65 7.95 2.21 -6.83
N THR A 66 8.00 1.58 -7.99
CA THR A 66 8.72 2.06 -9.16
C THR A 66 7.85 1.82 -10.40
N PRO A 67 7.43 2.86 -11.12
CA PRO A 67 6.75 2.68 -12.40
C PRO A 67 7.77 2.15 -13.41
N LEU A 68 7.43 1.03 -14.05
CA LEU A 68 8.25 0.41 -15.09
C LEU A 68 7.85 0.95 -16.47
N LEU A 69 6.55 1.03 -16.72
CA LEU A 69 5.98 1.52 -17.97
C LEU A 69 5.14 2.75 -17.69
N ALA A 70 5.61 3.90 -18.19
CA ALA A 70 4.84 5.13 -18.17
C ALA A 70 3.55 4.97 -18.98
N ALA A 71 2.48 5.61 -18.49
CA ALA A 71 1.19 5.62 -19.15
C ALA A 71 1.16 6.57 -20.34
N ILE A 72 0.19 6.38 -21.22
CA ILE A 72 -0.23 7.40 -22.19
C ILE A 72 -1.23 8.39 -21.53
N ASP A 73 -1.96 7.98 -20.49
CA ASP A 73 -3.04 8.76 -19.85
C ASP A 73 -2.86 9.02 -18.33
N GLY A 74 -1.62 9.10 -17.84
CA GLY A 74 -1.32 9.52 -16.47
C GLY A 74 -1.40 8.44 -15.36
N PHE A 75 -1.56 7.15 -15.64
CA PHE A 75 -1.33 6.09 -14.63
C PHE A 75 -0.49 4.94 -15.19
N PRO A 76 0.69 4.64 -14.62
CA PRO A 76 1.63 3.70 -15.19
C PRO A 76 0.98 2.34 -15.43
N LEU A 77 1.24 1.76 -16.60
CA LEU A 77 0.69 0.45 -16.99
C LEU A 77 1.26 -0.67 -16.11
N GLN A 78 2.46 -0.48 -15.57
CA GLN A 78 3.12 -1.44 -14.69
C GLN A 78 3.91 -0.72 -13.60
N ILE A 79 3.75 -1.21 -12.38
CA ILE A 79 4.46 -0.76 -11.19
C ILE A 79 5.12 -1.98 -10.55
N LEU A 80 6.42 -1.86 -10.25
CA LEU A 80 7.10 -2.78 -9.36
C LEU A 80 6.95 -2.26 -7.93
N GLY A 81 6.26 -3.03 -7.08
CA GLY A 81 6.08 -2.71 -5.67
C GLY A 81 6.82 -3.69 -4.76
N SER A 82 7.36 -3.18 -3.66
CA SER A 82 7.81 -4.01 -2.55
C SER A 82 7.29 -3.44 -1.24
N VAL A 83 6.81 -4.32 -0.37
CA VAL A 83 6.24 -3.93 0.92
C VAL A 83 7.01 -4.64 2.03
N ARG A 84 7.42 -3.87 3.03
CA ARG A 84 8.13 -4.35 4.21
C ARG A 84 7.35 -4.03 5.46
N LEU A 85 7.10 -5.05 6.28
CA LEU A 85 6.59 -4.84 7.64
C LEU A 85 7.65 -4.11 8.49
N LEU A 86 7.24 -3.05 9.18
CA LEU A 86 8.08 -2.29 10.11
C LEU A 86 7.72 -2.62 11.57
N PRO A 87 8.30 -3.68 12.16
CA PRO A 87 7.89 -4.15 13.49
C PRO A 87 8.38 -3.27 14.66
N HIS A 88 9.27 -2.31 14.41
CA HIS A 88 9.93 -1.49 15.43
C HIS A 88 9.45 -0.03 15.47
N LEU A 89 8.68 0.42 14.47
CA LEU A 89 7.95 1.67 14.55
C LEU A 89 6.70 1.38 15.37
N LEU A 90 6.81 1.63 16.68
CA LEU A 90 5.77 1.67 17.73
C LEU A 90 4.58 0.75 17.48
N ALA A 91 4.59 -0.37 18.22
CA ALA A 91 3.50 -1.28 18.56
C ALA A 91 2.28 -1.25 17.64
N CYS A 92 1.91 -2.40 17.09
CA CYS A 92 0.53 -2.67 16.69
C CYS A 92 -0.40 -2.34 17.88
N SER A 93 -0.79 -1.07 18.07
CA SER A 93 -1.77 -0.68 19.05
C SER A 93 -3.09 -1.22 18.53
N PRO A 94 -3.77 -2.09 19.30
CA PRO A 94 -5.08 -2.60 18.92
C PRO A 94 -6.18 -1.52 18.97
N GLU A 95 -5.85 -0.32 19.45
CA GLU A 95 -6.79 0.73 19.86
C GLU A 95 -6.36 2.09 19.29
N ASP A 96 -6.62 2.29 17.99
CA ASP A 96 -7.08 3.56 17.38
C ASP A 96 -8.28 3.20 16.50
#